data_AF-A0A0R2F9Y2-F1
#
_entry.id   AF-A0A0R2F9Y2-F1
#
_cell.length_a   1.000
_cell.length_b   1.000
_cell.length_c   1.000
_cell.angle_alpha   90.00
_cell.angle_beta   90.00
_cell.angle_gamma   90.00
#
_symmetry.space_group_name_H-M   'P 1'
#
loop_
_entity.id
_entity.type
_entity.pdbx_description
1 polymer ?
#
loop_
_entity_poly.entity_id
_entity_poly.type
_entity_poly.pdbx_seq_one_letter_code
_entity_poly.pdbx_strand_id
1 'polypeptide(L)'
;MDQEFLLNGQPFKILSGAIHYFRVHPSDWQHSLYNLKALGFNTVETVVPWNLHEAHEGQFDFAGWLDLQHFLRTAQALGLYAIVRPSPYICAEWEFGGLPAWLLTQPMRLRENDPAFLAAVDRYYDALMPQLVGCQVTHGGNVLMMQVENEYGSYGEDHAYMRALVKMMRQHGVDVPLVTSDGPWPAALNAGSLIDDGILATGNFGGRSMRNFDCLAAFHRAHGRKWPLMCMEFWTGWFNRWGEPIVRRSPEETAAALRPVIERGSVNLYMFHGGTSFGFMNGTSARQAHDLPQVTSYDYDALLDEQGNPTAKYDAIQQMVHEVLPALPQAKPLVKPTLKPATAPLIAKVSLFAVLDQLAQPVAAPYPQTQEALGQTGGYTLYRSHPVLESSDTGAALKLRIIDARDRIQAFVDEKWLGTQYQEAIGDALTLPDEHGRHQLDVLLENMGRVNYGPKLGAATQHKGVRTGVMVDLHFIQGFVQHALDLDRAPQLDFSRGWHAGVPSFYQYQVTLDEPQDTYLDCRGFGKGVMLVNGFNVGRFWDLGPTFSLYVPKGLLHAGENTVIVFETEGRFTDSLKWVDHPLVADSKTKEE
;
A
#
# COMPACT_ATOMS: atom_id res chain seq x y z
N MET A 1 -22.21 -18.08 29.02
CA MET A 1 -22.29 -16.94 28.09
C MET A 1 -21.00 -16.16 28.24
N ASP A 2 -20.44 -15.74 27.12
CA ASP A 2 -19.24 -14.90 27.07
C ASP A 2 -19.60 -13.48 27.59
N GLN A 3 -18.62 -12.70 28.04
CA GLN A 3 -18.88 -11.33 28.52
C GLN A 3 -19.05 -10.37 27.33
N GLU A 4 -19.70 -9.22 27.56
CA GLU A 4 -19.81 -8.15 26.57
C GLU A 4 -18.75 -7.07 26.85
N PHE A 5 -18.40 -6.26 25.85
CA PHE A 5 -17.67 -5.02 26.14
C PHE A 5 -18.57 -4.10 26.96
N LEU A 6 -17.96 -3.34 27.87
CA LEU A 6 -18.67 -2.34 28.66
C LEU A 6 -18.12 -0.96 28.33
N LEU A 7 -19.01 -0.03 28.00
CA LEU A 7 -18.70 1.38 27.87
C LEU A 7 -19.52 2.15 28.89
N ASN A 8 -18.85 2.89 29.78
CA ASN A 8 -19.47 3.58 30.91
C ASN A 8 -20.37 2.66 31.76
N GLY A 9 -19.93 1.41 31.95
CA GLY A 9 -20.64 0.39 32.73
C GLY A 9 -21.85 -0.25 32.02
N GLN A 10 -22.13 0.11 30.76
CA GLN A 10 -23.24 -0.46 29.98
C GLN A 10 -22.72 -1.41 28.88
N PRO A 11 -23.44 -2.50 28.57
CA PRO A 11 -23.15 -3.33 27.41
C PRO A 11 -22.96 -2.52 26.13
N PHE A 12 -21.87 -2.80 25.42
CA PHE A 12 -21.50 -2.10 24.21
C PHE A 12 -21.10 -3.11 23.13
N LYS A 13 -21.78 -3.07 21.99
CA LYS A 13 -21.42 -3.85 20.81
C LYS A 13 -20.66 -2.95 19.85
N ILE A 14 -19.41 -3.31 19.56
CA ILE A 14 -18.57 -2.56 18.62
C ILE A 14 -18.98 -2.97 17.22
N LEU A 15 -19.50 -2.01 16.45
CA LEU A 15 -19.76 -2.13 15.03
C LEU A 15 -18.81 -1.16 14.33
N SER A 16 -17.69 -1.71 13.87
CA SER A 16 -16.56 -0.98 13.32
C SER A 16 -16.39 -1.18 11.81
N GLY A 17 -15.85 -0.19 11.12
CA GLY A 17 -15.44 -0.31 9.73
C GLY A 17 -14.03 0.25 9.53
N ALA A 18 -13.18 -0.50 8.84
CA ALA A 18 -11.82 -0.09 8.53
C ALA A 18 -11.82 0.97 7.43
N ILE A 19 -11.23 2.13 7.73
CA ILE A 19 -10.99 3.24 6.80
C ILE A 19 -9.57 3.73 7.07
N HIS A 20 -8.67 3.47 6.13
CA HIS A 20 -7.28 3.89 6.27
C HIS A 20 -7.12 5.35 5.81
N TYR A 21 -6.86 6.25 6.75
CA TYR A 21 -6.79 7.70 6.47
C TYR A 21 -5.75 8.06 5.40
N PHE A 22 -4.68 7.27 5.28
CA PHE A 22 -3.61 7.44 4.28
C PHE A 22 -3.96 6.91 2.88
N ARG A 23 -5.06 6.15 2.74
CA ARG A 23 -5.58 5.69 1.43
C ARG A 23 -6.72 6.56 0.89
N VAL A 24 -7.21 7.51 1.68
CA VAL A 24 -8.34 8.38 1.34
C VAL A 24 -7.87 9.84 1.44
N HIS A 25 -8.11 10.65 0.40
CA HIS A 25 -7.73 12.06 0.45
C HIS A 25 -8.41 12.79 1.62
N PRO A 26 -7.74 13.72 2.34
CA PRO A 26 -8.29 14.32 3.57
C PRO A 26 -9.61 15.07 3.37
N SER A 27 -9.82 15.61 2.16
CA SER A 27 -11.10 16.23 1.78
C SER A 27 -12.30 15.29 1.86
N ASP A 28 -12.05 13.97 1.86
CA ASP A 28 -13.07 12.93 1.77
C ASP A 28 -13.16 12.08 3.04
N TRP A 29 -12.33 12.35 4.06
CA TRP A 29 -12.42 11.64 5.35
C TRP A 29 -13.81 11.74 5.96
N GLN A 30 -14.38 12.97 6.00
CA GLN A 30 -15.73 13.17 6.51
C GLN A 30 -16.78 12.41 5.69
N HIS A 31 -16.62 12.30 4.38
CA HIS A 31 -17.54 11.57 3.50
C HIS A 31 -17.57 10.08 3.85
N SER A 32 -16.40 9.44 3.93
CA SER A 32 -16.30 8.02 4.26
C SER A 32 -16.76 7.73 5.69
N LEU A 33 -16.35 8.55 6.66
CA LEU A 33 -16.77 8.42 8.06
C LEU A 33 -18.28 8.63 8.23
N TYR A 34 -18.86 9.60 7.52
CA TYR A 34 -20.31 9.80 7.54
C TYR A 34 -21.04 8.57 7.00
N ASN A 35 -20.59 7.99 5.89
CA ASN A 35 -21.22 6.81 5.33
C ASN A 35 -21.12 5.59 6.26
N LEU A 36 -20.03 5.47 7.03
CA LEU A 36 -19.93 4.47 8.09
C LEU A 36 -20.98 4.71 9.18
N LYS A 37 -21.14 5.95 9.63
CA LYS A 37 -22.19 6.33 10.58
C LYS A 37 -23.60 6.07 10.04
N ALA A 38 -23.83 6.37 8.77
CA ALA A 38 -25.11 6.19 8.08
C ALA A 38 -25.51 4.72 7.93
N LEU A 39 -24.53 3.80 7.89
CA LEU A 39 -24.76 2.36 7.94
C LEU A 39 -25.36 1.89 9.29
N GLY A 40 -25.24 2.73 10.33
CA GLY A 40 -25.60 2.42 11.72
C GLY A 40 -24.41 1.94 12.57
N PHE A 41 -23.20 1.98 12.01
CA PHE A 41 -21.98 1.63 12.71
C PHE A 41 -21.55 2.75 13.66
N ASN A 42 -20.84 2.39 14.72
CA ASN A 42 -20.53 3.28 15.85
C ASN A 42 -19.04 3.51 16.06
N THR A 43 -18.18 2.82 15.32
CA THR A 43 -16.72 2.86 15.48
C THR A 43 -16.05 2.88 14.10
N VAL A 44 -14.95 3.61 13.95
CA VAL A 44 -14.03 3.49 12.81
C VAL A 44 -12.76 2.79 13.26
N GLU A 45 -12.13 2.02 12.39
CA GLU A 45 -10.80 1.45 12.65
C GLU A 45 -9.79 1.94 11.61
N THR A 46 -8.56 2.20 12.04
CA THR A 46 -7.44 2.45 11.13
C THR A 46 -6.12 1.88 11.66
N VAL A 47 -5.32 1.33 10.76
CA VAL A 47 -3.90 1.08 10.95
C VAL A 47 -3.09 2.38 10.84
N VAL A 48 -1.82 2.35 11.26
CA VAL A 48 -0.89 3.48 11.19
C VAL A 48 0.38 3.09 10.40
N PRO A 49 0.64 3.67 9.23
CA PRO A 49 1.76 3.33 8.35
C PRO A 49 3.06 3.99 8.83
N TRP A 50 3.91 3.25 9.54
CA TRP A 50 5.20 3.76 10.01
C TRP A 50 6.05 4.32 8.85
N ASN A 51 6.09 3.63 7.72
CA ASN A 51 6.86 4.05 6.54
C ASN A 51 6.44 5.40 5.93
N LEU A 52 5.22 5.88 6.17
CA LEU A 52 4.82 7.23 5.77
C LEU A 52 5.19 8.25 6.84
N HIS A 53 4.97 7.93 8.11
CA HIS A 53 5.28 8.83 9.20
C HIS A 53 6.77 9.02 9.44
N GLU A 54 7.62 8.05 9.08
CA GLU A 54 9.08 8.13 9.21
C GLU A 54 9.73 7.62 7.91
N ALA A 55 9.44 8.29 6.79
CA ALA A 55 9.94 7.91 5.47
C ALA A 55 11.48 7.90 5.41
N HIS A 56 12.13 8.77 6.20
CA HIS A 56 13.56 8.76 6.48
C HIS A 56 13.79 8.68 7.99
N GLU A 57 14.79 7.93 8.42
CA GLU A 57 15.10 7.72 9.84
C GLU A 57 15.22 9.07 10.59
N GLY A 58 14.45 9.22 11.67
CA GLY A 58 14.39 10.41 12.52
C GLY A 58 13.60 11.59 11.96
N GLN A 59 12.98 11.47 10.78
CA GLN A 59 12.19 12.54 10.17
C GLN A 59 10.70 12.18 10.20
N PHE A 60 9.96 12.81 11.12
CA PHE A 60 8.56 12.50 11.33
C PHE A 60 7.59 13.48 10.66
N ASP A 61 6.55 12.96 10.01
CA ASP A 61 5.45 13.75 9.45
C ASP A 61 4.07 13.27 9.95
N PHE A 62 3.32 14.21 10.51
CA PHE A 62 1.95 14.02 11.01
C PHE A 62 1.02 15.16 10.53
N ALA A 63 1.39 15.87 9.47
CA ALA A 63 0.64 16.99 8.94
C ALA A 63 -0.13 16.62 7.65
N GLY A 64 -1.08 17.48 7.26
CA GLY A 64 -1.79 17.36 5.99
C GLY A 64 -2.48 16.00 5.84
N TRP A 65 -2.05 15.21 4.85
CA TRP A 65 -2.60 13.88 4.61
C TRP A 65 -2.26 12.87 5.71
N LEU A 66 -1.17 13.09 6.44
CA LEU A 66 -0.74 12.24 7.54
C LEU A 66 -1.25 12.70 8.91
N ASP A 67 -2.18 13.67 8.95
CA ASP A 67 -2.79 14.17 10.19
C ASP A 67 -3.84 13.19 10.75
N LEU A 68 -3.34 12.13 11.38
CA LEU A 68 -4.14 11.12 12.06
C LEU A 68 -5.03 11.72 13.15
N GLN A 69 -4.56 12.77 13.85
CA GLN A 69 -5.39 13.43 14.86
C GLN A 69 -6.60 14.11 14.23
N HIS A 70 -6.44 14.78 13.09
CA HIS A 70 -7.55 15.38 12.38
C HIS A 70 -8.56 14.33 11.89
N PHE A 71 -8.09 13.20 11.37
CA PHE A 71 -8.97 12.06 11.03
C PHE A 71 -9.78 11.59 12.24
N LEU A 72 -9.13 11.34 13.39
CA LEU A 72 -9.79 10.89 14.63
C LEU A 72 -10.77 11.92 15.19
N ARG A 73 -10.40 13.21 15.19
CA ARG A 73 -11.30 14.31 15.57
C ARG A 73 -12.52 14.41 14.64
N THR A 74 -12.34 14.15 13.34
CA THR A 74 -13.43 14.14 12.36
C THR A 74 -14.40 12.99 12.66
N ALA A 75 -13.88 11.80 12.98
CA ALA A 75 -14.69 10.66 13.43
C ALA A 75 -15.44 10.99 14.74
N GLN A 76 -14.76 11.59 15.71
CA GLN A 76 -15.36 12.01 16.98
C GLN A 76 -16.50 13.02 16.77
N ALA A 77 -16.31 14.00 15.88
CA ALA A 77 -17.33 15.01 15.56
C ALA A 77 -18.60 14.40 14.93
N LEU A 78 -18.48 13.26 14.25
CA LEU A 78 -19.60 12.48 13.71
C LEU A 78 -20.22 11.51 14.74
N GLY A 79 -19.71 11.50 15.97
CA GLY A 79 -20.15 10.59 17.03
C GLY A 79 -19.76 9.14 16.75
N LEU A 80 -18.59 8.92 16.14
CA LEU A 80 -17.93 7.63 16.02
C LEU A 80 -16.83 7.50 17.07
N TYR A 81 -16.75 6.31 17.67
CA TYR A 81 -15.57 5.84 18.36
C TYR A 81 -14.46 5.45 17.38
N ALA A 82 -13.27 5.17 17.88
CA ALA A 82 -12.14 4.72 17.08
C ALA A 82 -11.45 3.50 17.69
N ILE A 83 -10.91 2.64 16.82
CA ILE A 83 -9.87 1.66 17.14
C ILE A 83 -8.66 2.05 16.32
N VAL A 84 -7.49 2.11 16.95
CA VAL A 84 -6.23 2.39 16.26
C VAL A 84 -5.34 1.16 16.36
N ARG A 85 -4.73 0.76 15.25
CA ARG A 85 -3.79 -0.37 15.21
C ARG A 85 -2.38 0.17 14.92
N PRO A 86 -1.70 0.75 15.93
CA PRO A 86 -0.39 1.40 15.75
C PRO A 86 0.77 0.40 15.77
N SER A 87 0.58 -0.77 15.14
CA SER A 87 1.64 -1.76 15.03
C SER A 87 2.77 -1.23 14.13
N PRO A 88 4.06 -1.51 14.43
CA PRO A 88 5.15 -1.20 13.49
C PRO A 88 4.98 -1.91 12.15
N TYR A 89 4.38 -3.11 12.16
CA TYR A 89 4.00 -3.86 10.96
C TYR A 89 2.48 -4.00 10.89
N ILE A 90 1.86 -3.57 9.79
CA ILE A 90 0.41 -3.51 9.60
C ILE A 90 -0.11 -4.48 8.53
N CYS A 91 0.79 -5.16 7.79
CA CYS A 91 0.43 -5.94 6.60
C CYS A 91 -0.31 -5.08 5.55
N ALA A 92 -1.64 -5.03 5.63
CA ALA A 92 -2.55 -4.10 4.96
C ALA A 92 -2.44 -3.99 3.43
N GLU A 93 -1.83 -4.98 2.75
CA GLU A 93 -1.48 -4.88 1.33
C GLU A 93 -0.74 -3.56 1.01
N TRP A 94 0.12 -3.16 1.94
CA TRP A 94 0.84 -1.90 1.92
C TRP A 94 2.34 -2.14 1.78
N GLU A 95 3.05 -1.19 1.18
CA GLU A 95 4.49 -1.28 0.96
C GLU A 95 5.21 -1.73 2.24
N PHE A 96 5.92 -2.85 2.11
CA PHE A 96 6.68 -3.52 3.17
C PHE A 96 5.91 -3.80 4.47
N GLY A 97 4.58 -3.94 4.38
CA GLY A 97 3.72 -4.09 5.55
C GLY A 97 3.76 -2.88 6.48
N GLY A 98 4.07 -1.69 5.97
CA GLY A 98 4.20 -0.44 6.74
C GLY A 98 5.55 -0.22 7.39
N LEU A 99 6.51 -1.14 7.27
CA LEU A 99 7.86 -0.96 7.79
C LEU A 99 8.65 0.02 6.89
N PRO A 100 9.36 1.02 7.45
CA PRO A 100 10.22 1.87 6.64
C PRO A 100 11.34 1.10 5.95
N ALA A 101 11.58 1.39 4.68
CA ALA A 101 12.62 0.72 3.89
C ALA A 101 14.04 0.93 4.45
N TRP A 102 14.29 2.05 5.13
CA TRP A 102 15.59 2.35 5.73
C TRP A 102 16.01 1.34 6.82
N LEU A 103 15.07 0.58 7.41
CA LEU A 103 15.39 -0.50 8.34
C LEU A 103 16.27 -1.58 7.71
N LEU A 104 16.21 -1.75 6.38
CA LEU A 104 17.04 -2.71 5.62
C LEU A 104 18.51 -2.28 5.49
N THR A 105 18.84 -1.04 5.85
CA THR A 105 20.24 -0.55 5.78
C THR A 105 21.10 -1.01 6.95
N GLN A 106 20.47 -1.52 8.02
CA GLN A 106 21.15 -1.98 9.22
C GLN A 106 20.90 -3.48 9.44
N PRO A 107 21.89 -4.21 9.99
CA PRO A 107 21.72 -5.63 10.29
C PRO A 107 20.78 -5.78 11.49
N MET A 108 19.52 -6.13 11.24
CA MET A 108 18.52 -6.42 12.28
C MET A 108 17.53 -7.49 11.83
N ARG A 109 16.90 -8.15 12.80
CA ARG A 109 15.76 -9.04 12.58
C ARG A 109 14.45 -8.29 12.79
N LEU A 110 13.72 -8.08 11.70
CA LEU A 110 12.44 -7.38 11.70
C LEU A 110 11.36 -8.25 12.38
N ARG A 111 10.48 -7.60 13.15
CA ARG A 111 9.35 -8.24 13.87
C ARG A 111 9.78 -9.35 14.84
N GLU A 112 10.93 -9.16 15.47
CA GLU A 112 11.47 -10.07 16.48
C GLU A 112 11.98 -9.28 17.69
N ASN A 113 12.32 -9.96 18.79
CA ASN A 113 12.89 -9.34 19.99
C ASN A 113 14.38 -8.99 19.80
N ASP A 114 14.70 -8.37 18.67
CA ASP A 114 16.01 -7.83 18.34
C ASP A 114 16.14 -6.41 18.95
N PRO A 115 17.15 -6.14 19.78
CA PRO A 115 17.38 -4.82 20.36
C PRO A 115 17.46 -3.68 19.34
N ALA A 116 18.00 -3.92 18.15
CA ALA A 116 18.12 -2.89 17.11
C ALA A 116 16.74 -2.53 16.53
N PHE A 117 15.92 -3.54 16.24
CA PHE A 117 14.56 -3.34 15.75
C PHE A 117 13.68 -2.69 16.83
N LEU A 118 13.75 -3.18 18.07
CA LEU A 118 13.00 -2.63 19.19
C LEU A 118 13.39 -1.17 19.50
N ALA A 119 14.66 -0.80 19.38
CA ALA A 119 15.08 0.58 19.54
C ALA A 119 14.53 1.50 18.44
N ALA A 120 14.39 1.00 17.21
CA ALA A 120 13.74 1.76 16.13
C ALA A 120 12.24 1.93 16.38
N VAL A 121 11.55 0.87 16.81
CA VAL A 121 10.12 0.92 17.16
C VAL A 121 9.87 1.88 18.33
N ASP A 122 10.73 1.87 19.36
CA ASP A 122 10.58 2.77 20.50
C ASP A 122 10.73 4.25 20.11
N ARG A 123 11.67 4.58 19.21
CA ARG A 123 11.79 5.94 18.64
C ARG A 123 10.55 6.34 17.84
N TYR A 124 10.02 5.42 17.04
CA TYR A 124 8.77 5.66 16.32
C TYR A 124 7.60 5.90 17.28
N TYR A 125 7.50 5.12 18.35
CA TYR A 125 6.44 5.30 19.36
C TYR A 125 6.61 6.60 20.16
N ASP A 126 7.83 7.04 20.44
CA ASP A 126 8.10 8.36 21.05
C ASP A 126 7.54 9.51 20.20
N ALA A 127 7.54 9.38 18.86
CA ALA A 127 6.96 10.35 17.94
C ALA A 127 5.45 10.18 17.73
N LEU A 128 4.96 8.94 17.58
CA LEU A 128 3.58 8.63 17.27
C LEU A 128 2.65 8.78 18.48
N MET A 129 3.01 8.25 19.63
CA MET A 129 2.09 8.15 20.77
C MET A 129 1.61 9.52 21.28
N PRO A 130 2.42 10.60 21.29
CA PRO A 130 1.91 11.95 21.59
C PRO A 130 0.74 12.39 20.69
N GLN A 131 0.64 11.86 19.46
CA GLN A 131 -0.49 12.10 18.56
C GLN A 131 -1.76 11.35 18.98
N LEU A 132 -1.63 10.24 19.71
CA LEU A 132 -2.73 9.33 20.04
C LEU A 132 -3.19 9.42 21.49
N VAL A 133 -2.30 9.79 22.42
CA VAL A 133 -2.60 9.76 23.86
C VAL A 133 -3.82 10.62 24.20
N GLY A 134 -3.90 11.84 23.67
CA GLY A 134 -5.04 12.73 23.87
C GLY A 134 -6.32 12.28 23.15
N CYS A 135 -6.22 11.36 22.19
CA CYS A 135 -7.37 10.81 21.46
C CYS A 135 -8.01 9.61 22.17
N GLN A 136 -7.40 9.08 23.23
CA GLN A 136 -7.98 7.99 24.03
C GLN A 136 -9.26 8.43 24.74
N VAL A 137 -10.22 7.51 24.87
CA VAL A 137 -11.50 7.79 25.55
C VAL A 137 -11.34 8.15 27.03
N THR A 138 -10.27 7.66 27.67
CA THR A 138 -9.80 8.00 29.03
C THR A 138 -9.35 9.45 29.18
N HIS A 139 -8.99 10.09 28.06
CA HIS A 139 -8.54 11.48 27.96
C HIS A 139 -9.57 12.39 27.26
N GLY A 140 -10.81 11.92 27.07
CA GLY A 140 -11.90 12.69 26.43
C GLY A 140 -11.91 12.61 24.90
N GLY A 141 -11.05 11.80 24.29
CA GLY A 141 -11.10 11.46 22.87
C GLY A 141 -12.09 10.33 22.56
N ASN A 142 -11.92 9.67 21.42
CA ASN A 142 -12.82 8.62 20.94
C ASN A 142 -12.15 7.25 20.73
N VAL A 143 -10.84 7.11 20.94
CA VAL A 143 -10.12 5.83 20.79
C VAL A 143 -10.45 4.90 21.96
N LEU A 144 -11.09 3.77 21.67
CA LEU A 144 -11.56 2.78 22.63
C LEU A 144 -10.49 1.78 23.07
N MET A 145 -9.65 1.37 22.13
CA MET A 145 -8.60 0.36 22.33
C MET A 145 -7.57 0.45 21.21
N MET A 146 -6.38 -0.11 21.48
CA MET A 146 -5.31 -0.18 20.51
C MET A 146 -4.79 -1.60 20.32
N GLN A 147 -4.36 -1.93 19.09
CA GLN A 147 -3.82 -3.25 18.80
C GLN A 147 -2.32 -3.32 19.02
N VAL A 148 -1.87 -4.44 19.59
CA VAL A 148 -0.47 -4.85 19.72
C VAL A 148 -0.15 -5.78 18.56
N GLU A 149 0.83 -5.39 17.75
CA GLU A 149 1.21 -6.13 16.54
C GLU A 149 0.03 -6.33 15.56
N ASN A 150 0.18 -7.22 14.59
CA ASN A 150 -0.77 -7.51 13.54
C ASN A 150 -0.60 -8.95 13.02
N GLU A 151 -1.53 -9.83 13.39
CA GLU A 151 -1.51 -11.25 13.00
C GLU A 151 -0.14 -11.90 13.24
N TYR A 152 0.42 -11.67 14.43
CA TYR A 152 1.77 -12.13 14.73
C TYR A 152 1.88 -13.64 14.65
N GLY A 153 0.82 -14.38 15.01
CA GLY A 153 0.77 -15.84 14.93
C GLY A 153 0.79 -16.39 13.50
N SER A 154 0.66 -15.52 12.50
CA SER A 154 0.88 -15.83 11.08
C SER A 154 2.34 -15.58 10.62
N TYR A 155 3.23 -15.20 11.54
CA TYR A 155 4.64 -14.89 11.28
C TYR A 155 5.58 -15.58 12.27
N GLY A 156 5.35 -15.43 13.57
CA GLY A 156 6.23 -15.92 14.63
C GLY A 156 5.49 -16.21 15.93
N GLU A 157 6.25 -16.64 16.94
CA GLU A 157 5.77 -17.01 18.28
C GLU A 157 6.61 -16.37 19.41
N ASP A 158 7.40 -15.35 19.09
CA ASP A 158 8.19 -14.57 20.06
C ASP A 158 7.30 -13.70 20.94
N HIS A 159 6.82 -14.27 22.05
CA HIS A 159 6.06 -13.51 23.05
C HIS A 159 6.90 -12.46 23.78
N ALA A 160 8.23 -12.54 23.77
CA ALA A 160 9.07 -11.50 24.38
C ALA A 160 9.02 -10.21 23.55
N TYR A 161 9.04 -10.33 22.22
CA TYR A 161 8.79 -9.22 21.30
C TYR A 161 7.41 -8.59 21.54
N MET A 162 6.36 -9.40 21.55
CA MET A 162 4.99 -8.93 21.79
C MET A 162 4.85 -8.19 23.13
N ARG A 163 5.46 -8.72 24.21
CA ARG A 163 5.47 -8.06 25.53
C ARG A 163 6.30 -6.77 25.53
N ALA A 164 7.38 -6.69 24.74
CA ALA A 164 8.16 -5.47 24.58
C ALA A 164 7.31 -4.35 23.94
N LEU A 165 6.52 -4.67 22.90
CA LEU A 165 5.58 -3.72 22.31
C LEU A 165 4.53 -3.24 23.31
N VAL A 166 3.90 -4.16 24.06
CA VAL A 166 2.96 -3.79 25.13
C VAL A 166 3.61 -2.83 26.11
N LYS A 167 4.81 -3.16 26.59
CA LYS A 167 5.55 -2.33 27.54
C LYS A 167 5.81 -0.93 26.97
N MET A 168 6.29 -0.82 25.74
CA MET A 168 6.53 0.47 25.08
C MET A 168 5.23 1.28 24.95
N MET A 169 4.16 0.69 24.44
CA MET A 169 2.86 1.36 24.34
C MET A 169 2.39 1.91 25.70
N ARG A 170 2.50 1.12 26.77
CA ARG A 170 2.15 1.57 28.12
C ARG A 170 3.07 2.68 28.64
N GLN A 171 4.38 2.57 28.40
CA GLN A 171 5.36 3.60 28.79
C GLN A 171 5.10 4.94 28.09
N HIS A 172 4.63 4.90 26.85
CA HIS A 172 4.27 6.05 26.04
C HIS A 172 2.83 6.55 26.25
N GLY A 173 2.16 6.12 27.33
CA GLY A 173 0.90 6.72 27.79
C GLY A 173 -0.37 6.07 27.26
N VAL A 174 -0.30 4.91 26.59
CA VAL A 174 -1.51 4.16 26.23
C VAL A 174 -2.10 3.54 27.50
N ASP A 175 -3.32 3.95 27.88
CA ASP A 175 -4.04 3.48 29.06
C ASP A 175 -5.38 2.80 28.73
N VAL A 176 -5.85 2.88 27.48
CA VAL A 176 -6.99 2.09 26.97
C VAL A 176 -6.66 0.59 26.90
N PRO A 177 -7.67 -0.30 26.79
CA PRO A 177 -7.44 -1.72 26.53
C PRO A 177 -6.54 -1.96 25.32
N LEU A 178 -5.70 -2.99 25.44
CA LEU A 178 -4.89 -3.50 24.33
C LEU A 178 -5.46 -4.83 23.85
N VAL A 179 -5.35 -5.07 22.55
CA VAL A 179 -5.86 -6.28 21.88
C VAL A 179 -4.80 -6.88 20.94
N THR A 180 -4.92 -8.16 20.63
CA THR A 180 -4.26 -8.79 19.47
C THR A 180 -5.32 -9.30 18.50
N SER A 181 -4.96 -9.49 17.23
CA SER A 181 -5.83 -10.06 16.21
C SER A 181 -5.08 -11.13 15.43
N ASP A 182 -5.66 -12.33 15.33
CA ASP A 182 -5.06 -13.46 14.61
C ASP A 182 -6.12 -14.30 13.91
N GLY A 183 -5.68 -15.17 13.01
CA GLY A 183 -6.52 -16.22 12.46
C GLY A 183 -7.14 -17.12 13.54
N PRO A 184 -8.45 -17.44 13.47
CA PRO A 184 -9.18 -18.13 14.54
C PRO A 184 -8.96 -19.65 14.52
N TRP A 185 -7.72 -20.08 14.64
CA TRP A 185 -7.32 -21.49 14.81
C TRP A 185 -6.20 -21.61 15.85
N PRO A 186 -6.03 -22.79 16.48
CA PRO A 186 -5.16 -22.92 17.65
C PRO A 186 -3.71 -22.47 17.42
N ALA A 187 -3.10 -22.79 16.27
CA ALA A 187 -1.71 -22.43 16.01
C ALA A 187 -1.49 -20.90 15.99
N ALA A 188 -2.30 -20.15 15.25
CA ALA A 188 -2.17 -18.69 15.17
C ALA A 188 -2.51 -18.03 16.51
N LEU A 189 -3.58 -18.47 17.18
CA LEU A 189 -3.98 -17.92 18.49
C LEU A 189 -2.92 -18.16 19.58
N ASN A 190 -2.33 -19.37 19.63
CA ASN A 190 -1.27 -19.68 20.58
C ASN A 190 0.00 -18.85 20.32
N ALA A 191 0.37 -18.67 19.05
CA ALA A 191 1.59 -17.97 18.66
C ALA A 191 1.46 -16.44 18.78
N GLY A 192 0.33 -15.88 18.37
CA GLY A 192 0.14 -14.43 18.21
C GLY A 192 -0.57 -13.70 19.35
N SER A 193 -1.17 -14.40 20.32
CA SER A 193 -1.87 -13.76 21.44
C SER A 193 -1.04 -13.66 22.72
N LEU A 194 -1.39 -12.67 23.55
CA LEU A 194 -0.89 -12.50 24.92
C LEU A 194 -2.02 -12.69 25.94
N ILE A 195 -2.84 -13.73 25.73
CA ILE A 195 -4.04 -14.00 26.54
C ILE A 195 -3.75 -14.22 28.03
N ASP A 196 -2.62 -14.85 28.34
CA ASP A 196 -2.20 -15.10 29.72
C ASP A 196 -1.73 -13.81 30.41
N ASP A 197 -1.21 -12.85 29.64
CA ASP A 197 -0.87 -11.49 30.10
C ASP A 197 -2.09 -10.55 30.17
N GLY A 198 -3.30 -11.06 29.89
CA GLY A 198 -4.55 -10.31 30.00
C GLY A 198 -4.85 -9.39 28.82
N ILE A 199 -4.18 -9.58 27.68
CA ILE A 199 -4.46 -8.87 26.43
C ILE A 199 -5.56 -9.61 25.67
N LEU A 200 -6.61 -8.90 25.26
CA LEU A 200 -7.76 -9.53 24.59
C LEU A 200 -7.38 -10.06 23.21
N ALA A 201 -7.55 -11.37 23.00
CA ALA A 201 -7.40 -11.99 21.69
C ALA A 201 -8.69 -11.85 20.86
N THR A 202 -8.57 -11.30 19.66
CA THR A 202 -9.65 -11.18 18.66
C THR A 202 -9.33 -12.02 17.42
N GLY A 203 -10.33 -12.24 16.55
CA GLY A 203 -10.18 -13.09 15.36
C GLY A 203 -10.28 -12.35 14.03
N ASN A 204 -9.60 -12.84 12.99
CA ASN A 204 -9.69 -12.33 11.62
C ASN A 204 -10.21 -13.40 10.65
N PHE A 205 -11.30 -13.12 9.93
CA PHE A 205 -11.93 -14.06 9.00
C PHE A 205 -13.03 -13.43 8.13
N GLY A 206 -13.16 -13.88 6.88
CA GLY A 206 -14.23 -13.45 5.96
C GLY A 206 -15.44 -14.37 5.87
N GLY A 207 -15.39 -15.60 6.42
CA GLY A 207 -16.47 -16.58 6.28
C GLY A 207 -16.33 -17.76 7.23
N ARG A 208 -17.33 -18.67 7.24
CA ARG A 208 -17.48 -19.73 8.28
C ARG A 208 -17.56 -19.13 9.69
N SER A 209 -18.25 -18.00 9.82
CA SER A 209 -18.27 -17.10 10.97
C SER A 209 -18.53 -17.80 12.32
N MET A 210 -19.54 -18.66 12.40
CA MET A 210 -19.86 -19.36 13.65
C MET A 210 -18.74 -20.29 14.11
N ARG A 211 -18.15 -21.05 13.18
CA ARG A 211 -17.02 -21.94 13.48
C ARG A 211 -15.83 -21.14 14.03
N ASN A 212 -15.52 -20.00 13.41
CA ASN A 212 -14.40 -19.17 13.85
C ASN A 212 -14.64 -18.56 15.23
N PHE A 213 -15.84 -18.08 15.52
CA PHE A 213 -16.21 -17.63 16.86
C PHE A 213 -16.25 -18.78 17.89
N ASP A 214 -16.63 -19.99 17.50
CA ASP A 214 -16.52 -21.15 18.38
C ASP A 214 -15.07 -21.48 18.70
N CYS A 215 -14.16 -21.41 17.72
CA CYS A 215 -12.73 -21.56 17.93
C CYS A 215 -12.17 -20.48 18.88
N LEU A 216 -12.50 -19.21 18.65
CA LEU A 216 -12.06 -18.10 19.51
C LEU A 216 -12.60 -18.25 20.94
N ALA A 217 -13.88 -18.56 21.09
CA ALA A 217 -14.49 -18.76 22.40
C ALA A 217 -13.92 -19.99 23.14
N ALA A 218 -13.63 -21.08 22.41
CA ALA A 218 -12.97 -22.25 22.99
C ALA A 218 -11.56 -21.91 23.46
N PHE A 219 -10.81 -21.13 22.69
CA PHE A 219 -9.49 -20.64 23.07
C PHE A 219 -9.55 -19.79 24.34
N HIS A 220 -10.46 -18.80 24.41
CA HIS A 220 -10.65 -18.00 25.64
C HIS A 220 -10.97 -18.88 26.86
N ARG A 221 -11.89 -19.84 26.73
CA ARG A 221 -12.24 -20.76 27.82
C ARG A 221 -11.08 -21.65 28.25
N ALA A 222 -10.25 -22.11 27.32
CA ALA A 222 -9.08 -22.93 27.62
C ALA A 222 -8.08 -22.18 28.51
N HIS A 223 -7.99 -20.85 28.37
CA HIS A 223 -7.18 -19.96 29.21
C HIS A 223 -7.96 -19.38 30.40
N GLY A 224 -9.11 -19.97 30.76
CA GLY A 224 -9.92 -19.50 31.91
C GLY A 224 -10.52 -18.11 31.74
N ARG A 225 -10.58 -17.59 30.50
CA ARG A 225 -11.16 -16.28 30.18
C ARG A 225 -12.61 -16.40 29.75
N LYS A 226 -13.41 -15.40 30.13
CA LYS A 226 -14.78 -15.18 29.66
C LYS A 226 -14.83 -13.79 29.04
N TRP A 227 -14.38 -13.66 27.80
CA TRP A 227 -14.20 -12.37 27.13
C TRP A 227 -15.17 -12.17 25.98
N PRO A 228 -15.43 -10.92 25.57
CA PRO A 228 -16.21 -10.66 24.37
C PRO A 228 -15.56 -11.24 23.12
N LEU A 229 -16.41 -11.71 22.22
CA LEU A 229 -16.00 -12.16 20.89
C LEU A 229 -16.02 -10.97 19.94
N MET A 230 -14.92 -10.76 19.24
CA MET A 230 -14.80 -9.74 18.21
C MET A 230 -14.06 -10.30 17.01
N CYS A 231 -14.64 -10.04 15.82
CA CYS A 231 -13.91 -10.17 14.57
C CYS A 231 -13.23 -8.83 14.27
N MET A 232 -11.91 -8.74 14.37
CA MET A 232 -11.15 -7.50 14.15
C MET A 232 -10.90 -7.23 12.66
N GLU A 233 -10.94 -8.27 11.83
CA GLU A 233 -10.99 -8.13 10.38
C GLU A 233 -12.00 -9.11 9.80
N PHE A 234 -13.19 -8.59 9.50
CA PHE A 234 -14.15 -9.32 8.69
C PHE A 234 -13.92 -8.98 7.22
N TRP A 235 -13.22 -9.86 6.48
CA TRP A 235 -12.88 -9.63 5.07
C TRP A 235 -14.15 -9.60 4.20
N THR A 236 -14.56 -8.39 3.80
CA THR A 236 -15.81 -8.10 3.06
C THR A 236 -15.68 -8.31 1.56
N GLY A 237 -14.46 -8.20 1.04
CA GLY A 237 -14.09 -8.40 -0.35
C GLY A 237 -12.65 -8.92 -0.44
N TRP A 238 -11.89 -8.49 -1.44
CA TRP A 238 -10.50 -8.88 -1.60
C TRP A 238 -9.72 -7.86 -2.45
N PHE A 239 -8.41 -7.80 -2.24
CA PHE A 239 -7.50 -6.97 -3.03
C PHE A 239 -7.16 -7.60 -4.38
N ASN A 240 -6.60 -6.81 -5.31
CA ASN A 240 -6.25 -7.26 -6.65
C ASN A 240 -4.73 -7.20 -6.89
N ARG A 241 -4.25 -7.98 -7.86
CA ARG A 241 -2.83 -8.06 -8.27
C ARG A 241 -2.71 -7.92 -9.78
N TRP A 242 -1.57 -7.39 -10.23
CA TRP A 242 -1.34 -7.22 -11.67
C TRP A 242 -1.37 -8.59 -12.40
N GLY A 243 -2.07 -8.67 -13.53
CA GLY A 243 -2.21 -9.88 -14.35
C GLY A 243 -3.22 -10.92 -13.83
N GLU A 244 -3.86 -10.66 -12.69
CA GLU A 244 -4.90 -11.52 -12.12
C GLU A 244 -6.31 -10.96 -12.37
N PRO A 245 -7.34 -11.80 -12.51
CA PRO A 245 -8.73 -11.35 -12.58
C PRO A 245 -9.17 -10.63 -11.30
N ILE A 246 -10.11 -9.70 -11.42
CA ILE A 246 -10.70 -9.04 -10.25
C ILE A 246 -11.47 -10.06 -9.42
N VAL A 247 -11.15 -10.13 -8.13
CA VAL A 247 -11.86 -10.96 -7.16
C VAL A 247 -13.04 -10.16 -6.61
N ARG A 248 -14.25 -10.73 -6.68
CA ARG A 248 -15.46 -10.14 -6.11
C ARG A 248 -16.19 -11.13 -5.22
N ARG A 249 -16.94 -10.61 -4.27
CA ARG A 249 -17.81 -11.35 -3.36
C ARG A 249 -19.21 -10.76 -3.41
N SER A 250 -20.22 -11.62 -3.53
CA SER A 250 -21.59 -11.12 -3.68
C SER A 250 -22.06 -10.33 -2.45
N PRO A 251 -22.87 -9.26 -2.65
CA PRO A 251 -23.51 -8.53 -1.56
C PRO A 251 -24.26 -9.45 -0.58
N GLU A 252 -25.04 -10.39 -1.10
CA GLU A 252 -25.91 -11.26 -0.32
C GLU A 252 -25.12 -12.28 0.49
N GLU A 253 -24.08 -12.88 -0.10
CA GLU A 253 -23.21 -13.81 0.62
C GLU A 253 -22.43 -13.09 1.72
N THR A 254 -21.95 -11.87 1.45
CA THR A 254 -21.25 -11.05 2.44
C THR A 254 -22.17 -10.74 3.63
N ALA A 255 -23.39 -10.25 3.35
CA ALA A 255 -24.38 -9.95 4.40
C ALA A 255 -24.78 -11.21 5.20
N ALA A 256 -24.98 -12.35 4.53
CA ALA A 256 -25.31 -13.62 5.18
C ALA A 256 -24.17 -14.14 6.06
N ALA A 257 -22.91 -13.99 5.64
CA ALA A 257 -21.75 -14.37 6.44
C ALA A 257 -21.54 -13.43 7.64
N LEU A 258 -21.89 -12.13 7.50
CA LEU A 258 -21.74 -11.11 8.53
C LEU A 258 -22.83 -11.20 9.61
N ARG A 259 -24.08 -11.49 9.25
CA ARG A 259 -25.22 -11.61 10.18
C ARG A 259 -24.90 -12.36 11.48
N PRO A 260 -24.41 -13.62 11.45
CA PRO A 260 -24.11 -14.35 12.68
C PRO A 260 -22.97 -13.74 13.51
N VAL A 261 -22.08 -12.95 12.89
CA VAL A 261 -21.02 -12.21 13.62
C VAL A 261 -21.66 -11.11 14.45
N ILE A 262 -22.55 -10.31 13.86
CA ILE A 262 -23.25 -9.22 14.55
C ILE A 262 -24.19 -9.75 15.64
N GLU A 263 -24.91 -10.85 15.38
CA GLU A 263 -25.80 -11.47 16.36
C GLU A 263 -25.04 -11.94 17.61
N ARG A 264 -23.84 -12.50 17.44
CA ARG A 264 -23.08 -13.12 18.53
C ARG A 264 -22.03 -12.21 19.19
N GLY A 265 -21.45 -11.27 18.47
CA GLY A 265 -20.27 -10.53 18.93
C GLY A 265 -20.15 -9.13 18.37
N SER A 266 -18.93 -8.61 18.39
CA SER A 266 -18.54 -7.35 17.75
C SER A 266 -17.81 -7.61 16.43
N VAL A 267 -17.75 -6.61 15.56
CA VAL A 267 -17.12 -6.74 14.24
C VAL A 267 -16.44 -5.46 13.81
N ASN A 268 -15.35 -5.62 13.05
CA ASN A 268 -14.75 -4.59 12.23
C ASN A 268 -14.75 -5.06 10.76
N LEU A 269 -15.39 -4.30 9.86
CA LEU A 269 -15.45 -4.62 8.44
C LEU A 269 -14.14 -4.22 7.76
N TYR A 270 -13.41 -5.21 7.23
CA TYR A 270 -12.16 -4.99 6.50
C TYR A 270 -12.37 -5.30 5.01
N MET A 271 -12.42 -4.34 4.08
CA MET A 271 -12.51 -2.89 4.30
C MET A 271 -13.97 -2.43 4.35
N PHE A 272 -14.23 -1.34 5.07
CA PHE A 272 -15.43 -0.54 4.87
C PHE A 272 -15.24 0.37 3.65
N HIS A 273 -14.15 1.14 3.63
CA HIS A 273 -13.70 1.92 2.48
C HIS A 273 -12.20 1.68 2.29
N GLY A 274 -11.83 1.06 1.18
CA GLY A 274 -10.44 0.72 0.92
C GLY A 274 -9.62 1.88 0.35
N GLY A 275 -10.14 2.61 -0.63
CA GLY A 275 -9.47 3.77 -1.25
C GLY A 275 -8.36 3.38 -2.23
N THR A 276 -7.23 4.10 -2.19
CA THR A 276 -6.15 3.96 -3.18
C THR A 276 -4.79 3.82 -2.52
N SER A 277 -3.93 2.95 -3.05
CA SER A 277 -2.51 2.90 -2.70
C SER A 277 -1.73 3.89 -3.59
N PHE A 278 -1.83 5.18 -3.26
CA PHE A 278 -1.19 6.27 -4.03
C PHE A 278 0.34 6.12 -4.13
N GLY A 279 0.92 6.77 -5.14
CA GLY A 279 2.35 6.74 -5.38
C GLY A 279 2.90 5.33 -5.57
N PHE A 280 3.94 5.01 -4.80
CA PHE A 280 4.63 3.71 -4.87
C PHE A 280 4.25 2.77 -3.73
N MET A 281 3.15 3.05 -3.02
CA MET A 281 2.87 2.44 -1.71
C MET A 281 2.09 1.11 -1.75
N ASN A 282 1.90 0.52 -2.94
CA ASN A 282 1.29 -0.81 -3.03
C ASN A 282 2.15 -1.87 -2.32
N GLY A 283 1.51 -2.83 -1.66
CA GLY A 283 2.16 -4.02 -1.16
C GLY A 283 2.43 -5.05 -2.26
N THR A 284 2.89 -6.23 -1.84
CA THR A 284 3.20 -7.35 -2.72
C THR A 284 2.93 -8.65 -1.97
N SER A 285 2.16 -9.55 -2.59
CA SER A 285 2.01 -10.92 -2.07
C SER A 285 3.18 -11.78 -2.52
N ALA A 286 3.35 -12.95 -1.90
CA ALA A 286 4.36 -13.92 -2.33
C ALA A 286 3.75 -15.31 -2.52
N ARG A 287 4.22 -16.03 -3.53
CA ARG A 287 3.96 -17.47 -3.70
C ARG A 287 5.29 -18.19 -3.92
N GLN A 288 5.71 -18.94 -2.90
CA GLN A 288 7.05 -19.52 -2.86
C GLN A 288 8.11 -18.42 -3.05
N ALA A 289 8.96 -18.49 -4.08
CA ALA A 289 9.98 -17.49 -4.38
C ALA A 289 9.46 -16.31 -5.23
N HIS A 290 8.28 -16.44 -5.85
CA HIS A 290 7.74 -15.47 -6.79
C HIS A 290 6.95 -14.37 -6.06
N ASP A 291 7.15 -13.13 -6.49
CA ASP A 291 6.47 -11.95 -5.95
C ASP A 291 5.28 -11.58 -6.83
N LEU A 292 4.16 -11.21 -6.22
CA LEU A 292 2.91 -10.90 -6.89
C LEU A 292 2.46 -9.47 -6.49
N PRO A 293 2.95 -8.43 -7.18
CA PRO A 293 2.68 -7.04 -6.83
C PRO A 293 1.18 -6.71 -6.90
N GLN A 294 0.70 -6.01 -5.88
CA GLN A 294 -0.69 -5.57 -5.80
C GLN A 294 -0.92 -4.31 -6.64
N VAL A 295 -2.17 -4.11 -7.07
CA VAL A 295 -2.51 -2.96 -7.92
C VAL A 295 -2.63 -1.67 -7.11
N THR A 296 -2.65 -0.54 -7.80
CA THR A 296 -2.80 0.81 -7.21
C THR A 296 -4.16 0.97 -6.53
N SER A 297 -5.24 0.54 -7.19
CA SER A 297 -6.58 0.58 -6.61
C SER A 297 -6.68 -0.34 -5.40
N TYR A 298 -7.16 0.20 -4.28
CA TYR A 298 -7.54 -0.58 -3.11
C TYR A 298 -9.06 -0.54 -2.91
N ASP A 299 -9.82 -0.51 -4.00
CA ASP A 299 -11.29 -0.65 -4.00
C ASP A 299 -11.76 -1.82 -3.10
N TYR A 300 -11.01 -2.92 -3.16
CA TYR A 300 -11.16 -4.10 -2.31
C TYR A 300 -12.50 -4.84 -2.50
N ASP A 301 -13.36 -4.44 -3.45
CA ASP A 301 -14.77 -4.83 -3.47
C ASP A 301 -15.44 -4.52 -2.11
N ALA A 302 -15.11 -3.36 -1.53
CA ALA A 302 -15.57 -2.94 -0.20
C ALA A 302 -17.02 -2.42 -0.23
N LEU A 303 -17.49 -1.91 0.93
CA LEU A 303 -18.83 -1.34 1.04
C LEU A 303 -18.90 0.01 0.30
N LEU A 304 -17.85 0.82 0.42
CA LEU A 304 -17.63 1.96 -0.45
C LEU A 304 -16.56 1.60 -1.49
N ASP A 305 -16.82 1.93 -2.75
CA ASP A 305 -15.84 1.76 -3.84
C ASP A 305 -14.58 2.65 -3.61
N GLU A 306 -13.58 2.56 -4.49
CA GLU A 306 -12.36 3.38 -4.42
C GLU A 306 -12.64 4.90 -4.35
N GLN A 307 -13.73 5.38 -4.98
CA GLN A 307 -14.15 6.77 -4.90
C GLN A 307 -14.78 7.11 -3.54
N GLY A 308 -15.30 6.14 -2.81
CA GLY A 308 -16.02 6.32 -1.56
C GLY A 308 -17.55 6.31 -1.73
N ASN A 309 -18.06 5.86 -2.86
CA ASN A 309 -19.50 5.77 -3.11
C ASN A 309 -20.08 4.42 -2.63
N PRO A 310 -21.31 4.40 -2.08
CA PRO A 310 -21.97 3.16 -1.65
C PRO A 310 -22.16 2.17 -2.79
N THR A 311 -21.81 0.92 -2.56
CA THR A 311 -22.03 -0.19 -3.50
C THR A 311 -23.28 -0.99 -3.16
N ALA A 312 -23.67 -1.94 -4.02
CA ALA A 312 -24.75 -2.90 -3.70
C ALA A 312 -24.48 -3.68 -2.39
N LYS A 313 -23.21 -3.85 -2.00
CA LYS A 313 -22.81 -4.47 -0.74
C LYS A 313 -23.10 -3.59 0.46
N TYR A 314 -22.96 -2.26 0.33
CA TYR A 314 -23.41 -1.32 1.34
C TYR A 314 -24.91 -1.47 1.59
N ASP A 315 -25.73 -1.49 0.53
CA ASP A 315 -27.19 -1.59 0.65
C ASP A 315 -27.62 -2.91 1.31
N ALA A 316 -27.05 -4.04 0.88
CA ALA A 316 -27.35 -5.36 1.43
C ALA A 316 -26.99 -5.45 2.93
N ILE A 317 -25.85 -4.89 3.33
CA ILE A 317 -25.43 -4.87 4.73
C ILE A 317 -26.27 -3.88 5.54
N GLN A 318 -26.62 -2.72 4.99
CA GLN A 318 -27.49 -1.74 5.66
C GLN A 318 -28.85 -2.36 5.98
N GLN A 319 -29.46 -3.06 5.01
CA GLN A 319 -30.70 -3.78 5.20
C GLN A 319 -30.55 -4.88 6.26
N MET A 320 -29.51 -5.71 6.18
CA MET A 320 -29.28 -6.78 7.16
C MET A 320 -29.11 -6.22 8.58
N VAL A 321 -28.37 -5.11 8.75
CA VAL A 321 -28.20 -4.45 10.05
C VAL A 321 -29.53 -3.93 10.58
N HIS A 322 -30.39 -3.35 9.73
CA HIS A 322 -31.72 -2.91 10.12
C HIS A 322 -32.58 -4.07 10.63
N GLU A 323 -32.49 -5.23 9.99
CA GLU A 323 -33.23 -6.44 10.40
C GLU A 323 -32.72 -7.03 11.73
N VAL A 324 -31.41 -7.07 11.95
CA VAL A 324 -30.80 -7.66 13.16
C VAL A 324 -30.87 -6.70 14.35
N LEU A 325 -30.69 -5.39 14.11
CA LEU A 325 -30.59 -4.35 15.13
C LEU A 325 -31.49 -3.15 14.76
N PRO A 326 -32.83 -3.30 14.76
CA PRO A 326 -33.77 -2.28 14.28
C PRO A 326 -33.76 -0.98 15.11
N ALA A 327 -33.21 -1.01 16.32
CA ALA A 327 -33.07 0.17 17.17
C ALA A 327 -31.85 1.04 16.81
N LEU A 328 -30.92 0.55 15.97
CA LEU A 328 -29.78 1.36 15.54
C LEU A 328 -30.22 2.42 14.53
N PRO A 329 -29.86 3.70 14.76
CA PRO A 329 -30.15 4.74 13.80
C PRO A 329 -29.32 4.54 12.54
N GLN A 330 -29.98 4.59 11.39
CA GLN A 330 -29.36 4.62 10.07
C GLN A 330 -29.75 5.91 9.35
N ALA A 331 -28.95 6.28 8.34
CA ALA A 331 -29.23 7.44 7.50
C ALA A 331 -28.99 7.10 6.03
N LYS A 332 -29.48 7.98 5.16
CA LYS A 332 -29.14 7.93 3.74
C LYS A 332 -27.65 8.22 3.56
N PRO A 333 -26.91 7.39 2.82
CA PRO A 333 -25.50 7.65 2.56
C PRO A 333 -25.31 8.84 1.60
N LEU A 334 -24.14 9.46 1.65
CA LEU A 334 -23.66 10.45 0.70
C LEU A 334 -23.10 9.77 -0.55
N VAL A 335 -23.25 10.45 -1.69
CA VAL A 335 -22.70 10.04 -2.99
C VAL A 335 -21.97 11.24 -3.61
N LYS A 336 -20.76 11.03 -4.10
CA LYS A 336 -19.97 12.02 -4.84
C LYS A 336 -20.20 11.85 -6.34
N PRO A 337 -20.38 12.94 -7.10
CA PRO A 337 -20.41 12.88 -8.55
C PRO A 337 -18.99 12.73 -9.12
N THR A 338 -18.90 12.38 -10.39
CA THR A 338 -17.66 12.43 -11.17
C THR A 338 -17.72 13.53 -12.23
N LEU A 339 -16.55 13.93 -12.72
CA LEU A 339 -16.46 14.82 -13.89
C LEU A 339 -17.14 14.18 -15.09
N LYS A 340 -17.74 15.01 -15.95
CA LYS A 340 -18.12 14.58 -17.30
C LYS A 340 -16.85 14.15 -18.04
N PRO A 341 -16.92 13.09 -18.87
CA PRO A 341 -15.76 12.66 -19.64
C PRO A 341 -15.13 13.81 -20.42
N ALA A 342 -13.82 13.94 -20.28
CA ALA A 342 -13.03 15.01 -20.86
C ALA A 342 -11.76 14.46 -21.51
N THR A 343 -11.01 15.33 -22.16
CA THR A 343 -9.81 14.94 -22.88
C THR A 343 -8.76 16.03 -22.76
N ALA A 344 -7.55 15.64 -22.38
CA ALA A 344 -6.39 16.51 -22.23
C ALA A 344 -5.42 16.26 -23.39
N PRO A 345 -5.12 17.23 -24.27
CA PRO A 345 -4.11 17.06 -25.31
C PRO A 345 -2.70 16.94 -24.71
N LEU A 346 -1.83 16.19 -25.40
CA LEU A 346 -0.39 16.18 -25.14
C LEU A 346 0.17 17.57 -25.52
N ILE A 347 0.81 18.24 -24.57
CA ILE A 347 1.41 19.56 -24.79
C ILE A 347 2.93 19.51 -24.89
N ALA A 348 3.58 18.55 -24.24
CA ALA A 348 5.03 18.42 -24.27
C ALA A 348 5.49 16.99 -23.92
N LYS A 349 6.71 16.62 -24.33
CA LYS A 349 7.33 15.33 -24.00
C LYS A 349 8.84 15.45 -23.95
N VAL A 350 9.47 14.68 -23.06
CA VAL A 350 10.93 14.67 -22.87
C VAL A 350 11.39 13.29 -22.41
N SER A 351 12.52 12.80 -22.92
CA SER A 351 13.05 11.49 -22.52
C SER A 351 13.77 11.56 -21.19
N LEU A 352 13.69 10.49 -20.39
CA LEU A 352 14.32 10.40 -19.06
C LEU A 352 15.81 10.78 -19.09
N PHE A 353 16.55 10.24 -20.07
CA PHE A 353 17.99 10.48 -20.19
C PHE A 353 18.36 11.95 -20.41
N ALA A 354 17.47 12.72 -21.04
CA ALA A 354 17.68 14.14 -21.33
C ALA A 354 17.48 15.04 -20.11
N VAL A 355 16.81 14.57 -19.04
CA VAL A 355 16.45 15.36 -17.85
C VAL A 355 16.92 14.74 -16.53
N LEU A 356 17.78 13.74 -16.60
CA LEU A 356 18.21 12.96 -15.44
C LEU A 356 18.87 13.83 -14.35
N ASP A 357 19.63 14.85 -14.74
CA ASP A 357 20.26 15.85 -13.89
C ASP A 357 19.26 16.74 -13.12
N GLN A 358 18.01 16.84 -13.59
CA GLN A 358 16.95 17.61 -12.94
C GLN A 358 16.17 16.77 -11.92
N LEU A 359 16.07 15.46 -12.16
CA LEU A 359 15.30 14.54 -11.32
C LEU A 359 16.01 14.17 -10.03
N ALA A 360 17.32 13.91 -10.09
CA ALA A 360 18.05 13.38 -8.97
C ALA A 360 19.51 13.84 -8.96
N GLN A 361 20.08 13.96 -7.76
CA GLN A 361 21.52 14.15 -7.62
C GLN A 361 22.25 12.84 -7.92
N PRO A 362 23.31 12.86 -8.77
CA PRO A 362 24.07 11.67 -9.09
C PRO A 362 24.88 11.17 -7.90
N VAL A 363 24.85 9.87 -7.64
CA VAL A 363 25.69 9.20 -6.64
C VAL A 363 26.70 8.30 -7.36
N ALA A 364 27.97 8.70 -7.30
CA ALA A 364 29.06 7.92 -7.86
C ALA A 364 29.49 6.79 -6.90
N ALA A 365 29.64 5.57 -7.42
CA ALA A 365 30.11 4.43 -6.65
C ALA A 365 30.89 3.46 -7.57
N PRO A 366 31.91 2.74 -7.04
CA PRO A 366 32.62 1.74 -7.84
C PRO A 366 31.70 0.58 -8.27
N TYR A 367 30.70 0.25 -7.47
CA TYR A 367 29.71 -0.83 -7.68
C TYR A 367 28.30 -0.29 -7.44
N PRO A 368 27.26 -0.91 -8.03
CA PRO A 368 25.89 -0.47 -7.79
C PRO A 368 25.50 -0.70 -6.32
N GLN A 369 24.65 0.20 -5.80
CA GLN A 369 24.09 0.17 -4.46
C GLN A 369 22.61 -0.21 -4.52
N THR A 370 22.08 -0.79 -3.44
CA THR A 370 20.63 -1.03 -3.32
C THR A 370 19.88 0.30 -3.18
N GLN A 371 18.57 0.28 -3.42
CA GLN A 371 17.73 1.47 -3.28
C GLN A 371 17.76 2.04 -1.86
N GLU A 372 17.77 1.17 -0.86
CA GLU A 372 17.75 1.60 0.55
C GLU A 372 19.07 2.27 0.93
N ALA A 373 20.20 1.77 0.39
CA ALA A 373 21.52 2.38 0.57
C ALA A 373 21.63 3.76 -0.13
N LEU A 374 20.81 4.00 -1.15
CA LEU A 374 20.67 5.31 -1.81
C LEU A 374 19.65 6.22 -1.10
N GLY A 375 19.06 5.78 0.03
CA GLY A 375 18.06 6.55 0.76
C GLY A 375 16.66 6.54 0.14
N GLN A 376 16.38 5.61 -0.79
CA GLN A 376 15.07 5.50 -1.43
C GLN A 376 14.14 4.50 -0.72
N THR A 377 12.89 4.91 -0.56
CA THR A 377 11.81 4.02 -0.12
C THR A 377 11.19 3.26 -1.30
N GLY A 378 10.96 3.92 -2.43
CA GLY A 378 10.33 3.33 -3.61
C GLY A 378 10.73 4.03 -4.91
N GLY A 379 9.96 3.77 -5.97
CA GLY A 379 10.18 4.38 -7.28
C GLY A 379 11.22 3.66 -8.13
N TYR A 380 11.96 4.44 -8.91
CA TYR A 380 12.91 3.95 -9.89
C TYR A 380 14.36 4.31 -9.51
N THR A 381 15.32 3.57 -10.06
CA THR A 381 16.74 3.88 -9.95
C THR A 381 17.41 3.66 -11.30
N LEU A 382 18.13 4.66 -11.79
CA LEU A 382 18.95 4.50 -12.99
C LEU A 382 20.41 4.27 -12.59
N TYR A 383 20.97 3.12 -12.98
CA TYR A 383 22.38 2.79 -12.84
C TYR A 383 23.10 3.01 -14.18
N ARG A 384 24.04 3.96 -14.24
CA ARG A 384 24.82 4.27 -15.43
C ARG A 384 26.29 3.90 -15.26
N SER A 385 26.89 3.20 -16.22
CA SER A 385 28.33 2.98 -16.32
C SER A 385 28.81 3.15 -17.77
N HIS A 386 30.12 3.24 -17.98
CA HIS A 386 30.74 3.37 -19.29
C HIS A 386 31.78 2.27 -19.57
N PRO A 387 31.35 1.00 -19.68
CA PRO A 387 32.25 -0.11 -19.94
C PRO A 387 32.89 0.01 -21.33
N VAL A 388 34.06 -0.61 -21.48
CA VAL A 388 34.67 -0.85 -22.79
C VAL A 388 34.16 -2.19 -23.28
N LEU A 389 33.51 -2.19 -24.45
CA LEU A 389 33.02 -3.37 -25.13
C LEU A 389 34.05 -3.77 -26.18
N GLU A 390 34.65 -4.94 -26.02
CA GLU A 390 35.55 -5.55 -27.00
C GLU A 390 35.11 -6.98 -27.24
N SER A 391 34.67 -7.29 -28.46
CA SER A 391 34.27 -8.65 -28.82
C SER A 391 35.45 -9.61 -28.69
N SER A 392 35.16 -10.85 -28.33
CA SER A 392 36.20 -11.87 -28.16
C SER A 392 36.82 -12.25 -29.52
N ASP A 393 38.09 -12.70 -29.51
CA ASP A 393 38.79 -13.25 -30.68
C ASP A 393 38.03 -14.39 -31.39
N THR A 394 37.02 -14.98 -30.73
CA THR A 394 36.17 -16.05 -31.25
C THR A 394 34.98 -15.58 -32.10
N GLY A 395 34.74 -14.26 -32.18
CA GLY A 395 33.56 -13.69 -32.85
C GLY A 395 32.25 -13.88 -32.07
N ALA A 396 32.30 -14.37 -30.83
CA ALA A 396 31.13 -14.49 -29.97
C ALA A 396 30.70 -13.11 -29.44
N ALA A 397 29.40 -12.81 -29.57
CA ALA A 397 28.81 -11.58 -29.06
C ALA A 397 28.88 -11.51 -27.52
N LEU A 398 29.26 -10.34 -26.99
CA LEU A 398 29.31 -10.08 -25.56
C LEU A 398 27.93 -10.20 -24.92
N LYS A 399 27.89 -10.63 -23.66
CA LYS A 399 26.66 -10.83 -22.90
C LYS A 399 26.60 -9.91 -21.70
N LEU A 400 25.48 -9.22 -21.51
CA LEU A 400 25.15 -8.46 -20.31
C LEU A 400 24.32 -9.33 -19.38
N ARG A 401 24.66 -9.36 -18.09
CA ARG A 401 23.87 -10.00 -17.04
C ARG A 401 23.77 -9.10 -15.81
N ILE A 402 22.56 -8.90 -15.29
CA ILE A 402 22.31 -8.12 -14.08
C ILE A 402 22.09 -9.11 -12.94
N ILE A 403 23.02 -9.17 -11.99
CA ILE A 403 23.06 -10.21 -10.96
C ILE A 403 22.37 -9.72 -9.69
N ASP A 404 21.42 -10.52 -9.20
CA ASP A 404 20.69 -10.29 -7.95
C ASP A 404 19.98 -8.93 -7.89
N ALA A 405 19.21 -8.59 -8.93
CA ALA A 405 18.40 -7.37 -8.93
C ALA A 405 16.89 -7.64 -8.86
N ARG A 406 16.14 -6.66 -8.35
CA ARG A 406 14.68 -6.71 -8.16
C ARG A 406 14.06 -5.31 -8.28
N ASP A 407 12.87 -5.15 -8.87
CA ASP A 407 11.94 -6.19 -9.34
C ASP A 407 11.86 -6.30 -10.86
N ARG A 408 12.08 -5.19 -11.56
CA ARG A 408 12.04 -5.11 -13.02
C ARG A 408 13.17 -4.22 -13.51
N ILE A 409 13.86 -4.64 -14.58
CA ILE A 409 14.91 -3.85 -15.21
C ILE A 409 14.62 -3.62 -16.69
N GLN A 410 15.11 -2.50 -17.19
CA GLN A 410 15.28 -2.23 -18.62
C GLN A 410 16.73 -1.82 -18.85
N ALA A 411 17.41 -2.50 -19.77
CA ALA A 411 18.79 -2.21 -20.12
C ALA A 411 18.87 -1.44 -21.45
N PHE A 412 19.77 -0.46 -21.51
CA PHE A 412 20.00 0.37 -22.69
C PHE A 412 21.50 0.52 -22.94
N VAL A 413 21.90 0.52 -24.21
CA VAL A 413 23.26 0.86 -24.64
C VAL A 413 23.19 2.06 -25.58
N ASP A 414 23.86 3.14 -25.21
CA ASP A 414 23.79 4.44 -25.91
C ASP A 414 22.33 4.85 -26.18
N GLU A 415 21.50 4.72 -25.14
CA GLU A 415 20.06 5.01 -25.15
C GLU A 415 19.21 4.14 -26.10
N LYS A 416 19.79 3.08 -26.69
CA LYS A 416 19.04 2.07 -27.46
C LYS A 416 18.62 0.94 -26.52
N TRP A 417 17.33 0.61 -26.52
CA TRP A 417 16.79 -0.49 -25.72
C TRP A 417 17.41 -1.84 -26.10
N LEU A 418 17.90 -2.56 -25.10
CA LEU A 418 18.50 -3.88 -25.24
C LEU A 418 17.55 -5.01 -24.84
N GLY A 419 16.77 -4.77 -23.77
CA GLY A 419 15.90 -5.79 -23.20
C GLY A 419 15.28 -5.35 -21.89
N THR A 420 14.16 -6.00 -21.57
CA THR A 420 13.44 -5.86 -20.31
C THR A 420 13.40 -7.21 -19.62
N GLN A 421 13.70 -7.26 -18.33
CA GLN A 421 13.59 -8.48 -17.52
C GLN A 421 12.77 -8.19 -16.26
N TYR A 422 11.93 -9.14 -15.87
CA TYR A 422 11.06 -9.06 -14.70
C TYR A 422 11.31 -10.25 -13.79
N GLN A 423 11.54 -9.98 -12.50
CA GLN A 423 11.78 -10.93 -11.43
C GLN A 423 12.79 -12.03 -11.77
N GLU A 424 12.35 -13.27 -11.99
CA GLU A 424 13.22 -14.43 -12.21
C GLU A 424 13.98 -14.37 -13.53
N ALA A 425 13.47 -13.63 -14.52
CA ALA A 425 14.19 -13.39 -15.78
C ALA A 425 15.40 -12.47 -15.61
N ILE A 426 15.51 -11.75 -14.47
CA ILE A 426 16.64 -10.88 -14.19
C ILE A 426 17.88 -11.73 -13.92
N GLY A 427 18.90 -11.56 -14.76
CA GLY A 427 20.13 -12.34 -14.74
C GLY A 427 20.33 -13.20 -15.98
N ASP A 428 19.27 -13.41 -16.78
CA ASP A 428 19.39 -14.00 -18.11
C ASP A 428 20.27 -13.12 -19.00
N ALA A 429 20.98 -13.74 -19.94
CA ALA A 429 21.94 -13.05 -20.80
C ALA A 429 21.23 -12.19 -21.86
N LEU A 430 21.51 -10.88 -21.86
CA LEU A 430 21.18 -9.96 -22.95
C LEU A 430 22.37 -9.84 -23.90
N THR A 431 22.15 -9.91 -25.21
CA THR A 431 23.23 -9.82 -26.21
C THR A 431 23.57 -8.36 -26.45
N LEU A 432 24.81 -7.95 -26.15
CA LEU A 432 25.30 -6.60 -26.42
C LEU A 432 25.53 -6.38 -27.92
N PRO A 433 25.45 -5.13 -28.42
CA PRO A 433 25.75 -4.83 -29.81
C PRO A 433 27.21 -5.16 -30.14
N ASP A 434 27.48 -5.54 -31.39
CA ASP A 434 28.83 -5.76 -31.92
C ASP A 434 29.46 -4.42 -32.32
N GLU A 435 29.51 -3.50 -31.35
CA GLU A 435 30.13 -2.19 -31.46
C GLU A 435 31.27 -2.13 -30.44
N HIS A 436 32.48 -1.84 -30.93
CA HIS A 436 33.67 -1.79 -30.11
C HIS A 436 33.92 -0.39 -29.56
N GLY A 437 34.39 -0.32 -28.32
CA GLY A 437 34.83 0.93 -27.69
C GLY A 437 34.12 1.19 -26.37
N ARG A 438 34.13 2.45 -25.92
CA ARG A 438 33.50 2.85 -24.67
C ARG A 438 32.05 3.27 -24.96
N HIS A 439 31.10 2.60 -24.31
CA HIS A 439 29.66 2.82 -24.51
C HIS A 439 28.97 3.21 -23.21
N GLN A 440 27.90 4.00 -23.29
CA GLN A 440 27.02 4.25 -22.15
C GLN A 440 26.13 3.04 -21.94
N LEU A 441 26.21 2.43 -20.76
CA LEU A 441 25.31 1.37 -20.33
C LEU A 441 24.41 1.90 -19.22
N ASP A 442 23.10 1.85 -19.46
CA ASP A 442 22.07 2.25 -18.50
C ASP A 442 21.20 1.06 -18.12
N VAL A 443 20.93 0.91 -16.82
CA VAL A 443 19.95 -0.04 -16.28
C VAL A 443 18.93 0.75 -15.47
N LEU A 444 17.71 0.88 -16.00
CA LEU A 444 16.57 1.44 -15.26
C LEU A 444 15.90 0.33 -14.48
N LEU A 445 15.90 0.46 -13.16
CA LEU A 445 15.29 -0.49 -12.24
C LEU A 445 14.04 0.11 -11.60
N GLU A 446 12.99 -0.70 -11.49
CA GLU A 446 11.78 -0.38 -10.75
C GLU A 446 11.65 -1.26 -9.50
N ASN A 447 11.37 -0.62 -8.35
CA ASN A 447 10.81 -1.29 -7.19
C ASN A 447 9.29 -1.33 -7.33
N MET A 448 8.74 -2.54 -7.47
CA MET A 448 7.33 -2.78 -7.73
C MET A 448 6.51 -3.03 -6.46
N GLY A 449 7.13 -2.87 -5.29
CA GLY A 449 6.55 -3.11 -3.98
C GLY A 449 7.34 -4.18 -3.22
N ARG A 450 7.63 -3.93 -1.94
CA ARG A 450 8.14 -4.97 -1.04
C ARG A 450 7.01 -5.89 -0.60
N VAL A 451 7.34 -7.17 -0.44
CA VAL A 451 6.40 -8.15 0.12
C VAL A 451 5.91 -7.68 1.48
N ASN A 452 4.59 -7.74 1.68
CA ASN A 452 3.93 -7.21 2.87
C ASN A 452 3.46 -8.29 3.85
N TYR A 453 3.67 -9.57 3.56
CA TYR A 453 3.22 -10.68 4.41
C TYR A 453 4.01 -11.98 4.20
N GLY A 454 4.11 -12.78 5.26
CA GLY A 454 4.61 -14.14 5.21
C GLY A 454 6.14 -14.25 5.18
N PRO A 455 6.70 -15.42 4.81
CA PRO A 455 8.12 -15.73 5.01
C PRO A 455 9.05 -14.90 4.13
N LYS A 456 8.54 -14.27 3.05
CA LYS A 456 9.34 -13.40 2.18
C LYS A 456 9.54 -11.98 2.73
N LEU A 457 8.92 -11.63 3.87
CA LEU A 457 9.12 -10.30 4.48
C LEU A 457 10.60 -10.03 4.81
N GLY A 458 11.35 -11.04 5.27
CA GLY A 458 12.79 -10.93 5.54
C GLY A 458 13.70 -11.44 4.42
N ALA A 459 13.18 -11.67 3.20
CA ALA A 459 13.99 -12.24 2.12
C ALA A 459 14.98 -11.22 1.53
N ALA A 460 16.10 -11.70 0.99
CA ALA A 460 17.08 -10.84 0.32
C ALA A 460 16.49 -10.03 -0.86
N THR A 461 15.42 -10.52 -1.50
CA THR A 461 14.71 -9.82 -2.59
C THR A 461 13.97 -8.56 -2.14
N GLN A 462 13.86 -8.33 -0.83
CA GLN A 462 13.27 -7.13 -0.26
C GLN A 462 14.23 -5.93 -0.31
N HIS A 463 15.54 -6.19 -0.46
CA HIS A 463 16.51 -5.18 -0.85
C HIS A 463 16.39 -4.97 -2.37
N LYS A 464 15.83 -3.84 -2.76
CA LYS A 464 15.55 -3.47 -4.15
C LYS A 464 16.77 -2.80 -4.77
N GLY A 465 16.81 -2.71 -6.09
CA GLY A 465 18.03 -2.31 -6.77
C GLY A 465 18.87 -3.52 -7.19
N VAL A 466 20.14 -3.26 -7.52
CA VAL A 466 21.12 -4.30 -7.88
C VAL A 466 21.95 -4.64 -6.64
N ARG A 467 21.82 -5.86 -6.10
CA ARG A 467 22.48 -6.26 -4.84
C ARG A 467 23.90 -6.79 -5.03
N THR A 468 24.20 -7.38 -6.18
CA THR A 468 25.50 -8.01 -6.45
C THR A 468 26.30 -7.21 -7.48
N GLY A 469 25.78 -7.04 -8.70
CA GLY A 469 26.48 -6.26 -9.71
C GLY A 469 25.96 -6.47 -11.13
N VAL A 470 26.60 -5.79 -12.07
CA VAL A 470 26.33 -5.94 -13.51
C VAL A 470 27.56 -6.55 -14.17
N MET A 471 27.37 -7.60 -14.94
CA MET A 471 28.44 -8.30 -15.64
C MET A 471 28.40 -8.01 -17.13
N VAL A 472 29.58 -7.76 -17.70
CA VAL A 472 29.83 -7.84 -19.14
C VAL A 472 30.71 -9.06 -19.39
N ASP A 473 30.20 -9.98 -20.19
CA ASP A 473 30.74 -11.32 -20.39
C ASP A 473 30.93 -12.08 -19.07
N LEU A 474 32.17 -12.20 -18.57
CA LEU A 474 32.51 -12.97 -17.38
C LEU A 474 32.97 -12.12 -16.18
N HIS A 475 32.98 -10.79 -16.27
CA HIS A 475 33.46 -9.91 -15.19
C HIS A 475 32.42 -8.86 -14.79
N PHE A 476 32.45 -8.46 -13.51
CA PHE A 476 31.66 -7.32 -13.03
C PHE A 476 32.29 -6.02 -13.50
N ILE A 477 31.47 -5.13 -14.06
CA ILE A 477 31.90 -3.79 -14.44
C ILE A 477 31.86 -2.84 -13.24
N GLN A 478 32.57 -1.72 -13.34
CA GLN A 478 32.70 -0.73 -12.27
C GLN A 478 32.36 0.69 -12.76
N GLY A 479 32.44 1.67 -11.85
CA GLY A 479 32.36 3.10 -12.19
C GLY A 479 30.94 3.55 -12.47
N PHE A 480 30.04 3.26 -11.52
CA PHE A 480 28.64 3.61 -11.62
C PHE A 480 28.36 5.05 -11.19
N VAL A 481 27.45 5.70 -11.91
CA VAL A 481 26.75 6.91 -11.49
C VAL A 481 25.26 6.56 -11.40
N GLN A 482 24.67 6.79 -10.24
CA GLN A 482 23.35 6.27 -9.90
C GLN A 482 22.40 7.42 -9.59
N HIS A 483 21.14 7.29 -10.01
CA HIS A 483 20.13 8.33 -9.84
C HIS A 483 18.91 7.72 -9.17
N ALA A 484 18.61 8.21 -7.98
CA ALA A 484 17.43 7.86 -7.19
C ALA A 484 16.21 8.65 -7.70
N LEU A 485 15.28 7.99 -8.39
CA LEU A 485 14.14 8.62 -9.06
C LEU A 485 12.83 8.38 -8.28
N ASP A 486 12.54 9.26 -7.32
CA ASP A 486 11.25 9.36 -6.62
C ASP A 486 10.16 10.04 -7.48
N LEU A 487 10.59 10.82 -8.47
CA LEU A 487 9.77 11.59 -9.42
C LEU A 487 9.08 12.83 -8.82
N ASP A 488 9.39 13.23 -7.58
CA ASP A 488 8.79 14.41 -6.95
C ASP A 488 9.18 15.71 -7.67
N ARG A 489 10.31 15.70 -8.38
CA ARG A 489 10.77 16.81 -9.22
C ARG A 489 10.23 16.81 -10.65
N ALA A 490 9.45 15.81 -11.04
CA ALA A 490 8.88 15.72 -12.38
C ALA A 490 8.08 16.98 -12.83
N PRO A 491 7.37 17.71 -11.94
CA PRO A 491 6.69 18.95 -12.30
C PRO A 491 7.61 20.10 -12.75
N GLN A 492 8.90 20.02 -12.42
CA GLN A 492 9.89 21.07 -12.69
C GLN A 492 10.75 20.77 -13.92
N LEU A 493 10.44 19.69 -14.64
CA LEU A 493 11.22 19.25 -15.78
C LEU A 493 11.17 20.25 -16.93
N ASP A 494 12.32 20.42 -17.57
CA ASP A 494 12.44 21.16 -18.82
C ASP A 494 12.01 20.27 -20.00
N PHE A 495 10.74 20.36 -20.37
CA PHE A 495 10.18 19.63 -21.50
C PHE A 495 10.65 20.15 -22.88
N SER A 496 11.51 21.17 -22.94
CA SER A 496 12.12 21.61 -24.21
C SER A 496 13.32 20.77 -24.63
N ARG A 497 13.83 19.92 -23.72
CA ARG A 497 14.97 19.02 -24.00
C ARG A 497 14.58 17.86 -24.94
N GLY A 498 15.58 17.07 -25.31
CA GLY A 498 15.44 16.00 -26.31
C GLY A 498 14.42 14.92 -25.93
N TRP A 499 13.73 14.41 -26.95
CA TRP A 499 12.87 13.25 -26.86
C TRP A 499 13.22 12.23 -27.95
N HIS A 500 13.26 10.95 -27.58
CA HIS A 500 13.50 9.81 -28.45
C HIS A 500 12.39 8.78 -28.27
N ALA A 501 12.03 8.10 -29.37
CA ALA A 501 11.04 7.03 -29.32
C ALA A 501 11.64 5.76 -28.69
N GLY A 502 10.80 4.95 -28.03
CA GLY A 502 11.20 3.65 -27.49
C GLY A 502 12.03 3.68 -26.21
N VAL A 503 12.09 4.83 -25.52
CA VAL A 503 12.77 4.98 -24.22
C VAL A 503 11.84 5.56 -23.16
N PRO A 504 12.11 5.29 -21.86
CA PRO A 504 11.37 5.89 -20.76
C PRO A 504 11.30 7.41 -20.88
N SER A 505 10.10 7.97 -20.79
CA SER A 505 9.86 9.39 -21.09
C SER A 505 8.74 9.96 -20.24
N PHE A 506 8.75 11.28 -20.11
CA PHE A 506 7.70 12.08 -19.49
C PHE A 506 6.83 12.71 -20.57
N TYR A 507 5.51 12.66 -20.36
CA TYR A 507 4.51 13.23 -21.26
C TYR A 507 3.60 14.15 -20.46
N GLN A 508 3.50 15.41 -20.86
CA GLN A 508 2.70 16.42 -20.17
C GLN A 508 1.39 16.66 -20.91
N TYR A 509 0.28 16.56 -20.19
CA TYR A 509 -1.07 16.80 -20.66
C TYR A 509 -1.71 17.92 -19.83
N GLN A 510 -2.59 18.71 -20.43
CA GLN A 510 -3.25 19.83 -19.75
C GLN A 510 -4.76 19.81 -20.01
N VAL A 511 -5.55 20.08 -18.98
CA VAL A 511 -7.00 20.24 -19.07
C VAL A 511 -7.45 21.42 -18.24
N THR A 512 -8.43 22.17 -18.73
CA THR A 512 -9.07 23.25 -17.96
C THR A 512 -10.40 22.76 -17.42
N LEU A 513 -10.61 22.91 -16.10
CA LEU A 513 -11.81 22.48 -15.40
C LEU A 513 -12.53 23.68 -14.81
N ASP A 514 -13.84 23.82 -15.05
CA ASP A 514 -14.64 24.86 -14.41
C ASP A 514 -14.91 24.51 -12.94
N GLU A 515 -15.38 23.28 -12.70
CA GLU A 515 -15.71 22.76 -11.37
C GLU A 515 -15.05 21.39 -11.17
N PRO A 516 -14.02 21.28 -10.30
CA PRO A 516 -13.38 20.02 -9.99
C PRO A 516 -14.33 19.01 -9.35
N GLN A 517 -14.30 17.77 -9.85
CA GLN A 517 -14.96 16.61 -9.27
C GLN A 517 -14.00 15.41 -9.36
N ASP A 518 -14.37 14.31 -8.73
CA ASP A 518 -13.64 13.06 -8.85
C ASP A 518 -13.63 12.57 -10.30
N THR A 519 -12.60 11.82 -10.70
CA THR A 519 -12.47 11.31 -12.08
C THR A 519 -11.46 10.17 -12.14
N TYR A 520 -11.31 9.57 -13.32
CA TYR A 520 -10.37 8.51 -13.58
C TYR A 520 -9.59 8.79 -14.87
N LEU A 521 -8.28 8.55 -14.87
CA LEU A 521 -7.42 8.70 -16.04
C LEU A 521 -7.34 7.37 -16.81
N ASP A 522 -7.70 7.35 -18.09
CA ASP A 522 -7.64 6.14 -18.94
C ASP A 522 -6.19 5.78 -19.27
N CYS A 523 -5.75 4.61 -18.82
CA CYS A 523 -4.38 4.14 -18.97
C CYS A 523 -4.19 3.18 -20.17
N ARG A 524 -5.24 2.80 -20.90
CA ARG A 524 -5.15 1.78 -21.98
C ARG A 524 -4.27 2.19 -23.17
N GLY A 525 -4.02 3.48 -23.32
CA GLY A 525 -3.12 4.03 -24.35
C GLY A 525 -1.63 3.92 -24.02
N PHE A 526 -1.27 3.52 -22.80
CA PHE A 526 0.10 3.47 -22.31
C PHE A 526 0.54 2.02 -22.03
N GLY A 527 1.85 1.78 -21.89
CA GLY A 527 2.39 0.47 -21.52
C GLY A 527 2.45 0.30 -20.01
N LYS A 528 3.43 0.94 -19.37
CA LYS A 528 3.64 0.85 -17.91
C LYS A 528 4.30 2.11 -17.36
N GLY A 529 3.90 2.54 -16.17
CA GLY A 529 4.49 3.71 -15.55
C GLY A 529 3.69 4.26 -14.38
N VAL A 530 3.81 5.57 -14.15
CA VAL A 530 3.04 6.33 -13.16
C VAL A 530 2.48 7.63 -13.73
N MET A 531 1.44 8.16 -13.10
CA MET A 531 0.90 9.48 -13.43
C MET A 531 0.97 10.41 -12.23
N LEU A 532 1.34 11.66 -12.48
CA LEU A 532 1.32 12.74 -11.50
C LEU A 532 0.27 13.77 -11.91
N VAL A 533 -0.67 14.08 -11.03
CA VAL A 533 -1.70 15.10 -11.23
C VAL A 533 -1.37 16.30 -10.36
N ASN A 534 -1.14 17.46 -10.98
CA ASN A 534 -0.69 18.68 -10.30
C ASN A 534 0.52 18.43 -9.37
N GLY A 535 1.41 17.54 -9.80
CA GLY A 535 2.60 17.13 -9.06
C GLY A 535 2.41 16.03 -8.02
N PHE A 536 1.19 15.59 -7.76
CA PHE A 536 0.93 14.46 -6.87
C PHE A 536 0.92 13.13 -7.63
N ASN A 537 1.73 12.15 -7.21
CA ASN A 537 1.78 10.83 -7.82
C ASN A 537 0.52 9.99 -7.48
N VAL A 538 -0.40 9.86 -8.44
CA VAL A 538 -1.65 9.11 -8.26
C VAL A 538 -1.47 7.59 -8.37
N GLY A 539 -0.26 7.14 -8.69
CA GLY A 539 0.14 5.74 -8.61
C GLY A 539 0.45 5.09 -9.95
N ARG A 540 0.56 3.76 -9.94
CA ARG A 540 1.07 2.96 -11.05
C ARG A 540 -0.02 2.51 -12.01
N PHE A 541 0.29 2.50 -13.30
CA PHE A 541 -0.50 1.82 -14.32
C PHE A 541 0.32 0.75 -15.04
N TRP A 542 -0.36 -0.28 -15.53
CA TRP A 542 0.22 -1.33 -16.35
C TRP A 542 -0.85 -1.94 -17.26
N ASP A 543 -0.55 -2.03 -18.55
CA ASP A 543 -1.41 -2.67 -19.56
C ASP A 543 -1.64 -4.17 -19.34
N LEU A 544 -0.94 -4.77 -18.38
CA LEU A 544 -1.22 -6.11 -17.87
C LEU A 544 -2.58 -6.22 -17.18
N GLY A 545 -3.14 -5.11 -16.67
CA GLY A 545 -4.41 -5.09 -15.94
C GLY A 545 -4.32 -5.78 -14.56
N PRO A 546 -5.45 -5.97 -13.86
CA PRO A 546 -6.81 -5.84 -14.36
C PRO A 546 -7.37 -4.41 -14.34
N THR A 547 -6.68 -3.45 -13.71
CA THR A 547 -7.11 -2.05 -13.66
C THR A 547 -6.44 -1.25 -14.77
N PHE A 548 -7.23 -0.52 -15.56
CA PHE A 548 -6.79 0.29 -16.69
C PHE A 548 -7.12 1.78 -16.52
N SER A 549 -7.34 2.21 -15.28
CA SER A 549 -7.50 3.62 -14.94
C SER A 549 -6.91 3.93 -13.58
N LEU A 550 -6.54 5.19 -13.38
CA LEU A 550 -6.10 5.71 -12.07
C LEU A 550 -7.14 6.70 -11.53
N TYR A 551 -7.59 6.47 -10.30
CA TYR A 551 -8.51 7.36 -9.60
C TYR A 551 -7.82 8.67 -9.24
N VAL A 552 -8.53 9.78 -9.44
CA VAL A 552 -8.09 11.13 -9.08
C VAL A 552 -9.17 11.77 -8.21
N PRO A 553 -8.97 11.87 -6.88
CA PRO A 553 -9.91 12.55 -6.01
C PRO A 553 -9.94 14.04 -6.34
N LYS A 554 -11.13 14.67 -6.21
CA LYS A 554 -11.33 16.10 -6.46
C LYS A 554 -10.34 17.00 -5.71
N GLY A 555 -9.86 16.55 -4.54
CA GLY A 555 -8.94 17.31 -3.68
C GLY A 555 -7.55 17.52 -4.28
N LEU A 556 -7.19 16.76 -5.32
CA LEU A 556 -5.95 16.96 -6.10
C LEU A 556 -6.16 17.88 -7.31
N LEU A 557 -7.38 18.31 -7.57
CA LEU A 557 -7.75 19.14 -8.70
C LEU A 557 -8.16 20.55 -8.21
N HIS A 558 -8.11 21.51 -9.12
CA HIS A 558 -8.52 22.87 -8.86
C HIS A 558 -9.23 23.48 -10.09
N ALA A 559 -10.04 24.52 -9.88
CA ALA A 559 -10.65 25.23 -11.00
C ALA A 559 -9.57 25.93 -11.82
N GLY A 560 -9.70 25.91 -13.15
CA GLY A 560 -8.68 26.37 -14.08
C GLY A 560 -7.83 25.21 -14.62
N GLU A 561 -6.57 25.52 -14.95
CA GLU A 561 -5.66 24.60 -15.63
C GLU A 561 -5.09 23.55 -14.69
N ASN A 562 -5.27 22.27 -15.02
CA ASN A 562 -4.69 21.14 -14.33
C ASN A 562 -3.71 20.42 -15.25
N THR A 563 -2.61 19.94 -14.68
CA THR A 563 -1.55 19.25 -15.43
C THR A 563 -1.45 17.80 -15.01
N VAL A 564 -1.31 16.91 -16.00
CA VAL A 564 -0.95 15.50 -15.77
C VAL A 564 0.41 15.26 -16.41
N ILE A 565 1.35 14.73 -15.64
CA ILE A 565 2.62 14.23 -16.14
C ILE A 565 2.58 12.71 -16.07
N VAL A 566 2.73 12.05 -17.22
CA VAL A 566 2.84 10.59 -17.31
C VAL A 566 4.31 10.24 -17.45
N PHE A 567 4.88 9.51 -16.50
CA PHE A 567 6.16 8.84 -16.70
C PHE A 567 5.88 7.43 -17.24
N GLU A 568 6.21 7.18 -18.49
CA GLU A 568 5.93 5.92 -19.19
C GLU A 568 7.23 5.25 -19.62
N THR A 569 7.31 3.93 -19.43
CA THR A 569 8.56 3.16 -19.50
C THR A 569 8.68 2.23 -20.71
N GLU A 570 7.59 1.92 -21.42
CA GLU A 570 7.57 0.96 -22.54
C GLU A 570 7.63 1.64 -23.91
N GLY A 571 7.75 2.97 -23.96
CA GLY A 571 7.78 3.75 -25.20
C GLY A 571 6.40 3.90 -25.86
N ARG A 572 5.32 3.73 -25.10
CA ARG A 572 3.93 3.77 -25.58
C ARG A 572 3.17 4.92 -24.95
N PHE A 573 2.71 5.86 -25.76
CA PHE A 573 1.93 7.01 -25.31
C PHE A 573 0.81 7.35 -26.31
N THR A 574 -0.07 8.26 -25.90
CA THR A 574 -1.16 8.80 -26.73
C THR A 574 -1.03 10.32 -26.85
N ASP A 575 -1.45 10.90 -27.97
CA ASP A 575 -1.50 12.37 -28.14
C ASP A 575 -2.62 13.02 -27.29
N SER A 576 -3.41 12.21 -26.61
CA SER A 576 -4.62 12.63 -25.95
C SER A 576 -4.95 11.72 -24.76
N LEU A 577 -4.94 12.27 -23.55
CA LEU A 577 -5.28 11.57 -22.32
C LEU A 577 -6.79 11.73 -22.03
N LYS A 578 -7.50 10.61 -21.90
CA LYS A 578 -8.93 10.61 -21.60
C LYS A 578 -9.16 10.62 -20.09
N TRP A 579 -10.07 11.48 -19.68
CA TRP A 579 -10.60 11.55 -18.33
C TRP A 579 -12.01 10.98 -18.37
N VAL A 580 -12.28 9.96 -17.58
CA VAL A 580 -13.55 9.21 -17.61
C VAL A 580 -14.25 9.29 -16.25
N ASP A 581 -15.53 8.91 -16.25
CA ASP A 581 -16.45 9.05 -15.12
C ASP A 581 -16.62 7.76 -14.30
N HIS A 582 -15.94 6.68 -14.68
CA HIS A 582 -15.96 5.37 -14.02
C HIS A 582 -14.62 4.65 -14.15
N PRO A 583 -14.27 3.72 -13.25
CA PRO A 583 -13.05 2.94 -13.37
C PRO A 583 -13.11 2.01 -14.59
N LEU A 584 -11.98 1.91 -15.29
CA LEU A 584 -11.80 0.99 -16.42
C LEU A 584 -11.10 -0.27 -15.92
N VAL A 585 -11.75 -1.41 -16.04
CA VAL A 585 -11.23 -2.70 -15.58
C VAL A 585 -11.37 -3.78 -16.64
N ALA A 586 -10.57 -4.83 -16.56
CA ALA A 586 -10.70 -6.00 -17.40
C ALA A 586 -12.08 -6.65 -17.19
N ASP A 587 -12.80 -6.91 -18.30
CA ASP A 587 -14.03 -7.69 -18.26
C ASP A 587 -13.73 -9.12 -17.79
N SER A 588 -14.55 -9.66 -16.89
CA SER A 588 -14.39 -11.01 -16.34
C SER A 588 -14.68 -12.14 -17.35
N LYS A 589 -14.76 -11.83 -18.66
CA LYS A 589 -15.23 -12.75 -19.72
C LYS A 589 -14.18 -13.17 -20.75
N THR A 590 -12.91 -12.80 -20.61
CA THR A 590 -11.86 -13.15 -21.58
C THR A 590 -10.70 -13.88 -20.93
N LYS A 591 -10.96 -15.12 -20.51
CA LYS A 591 -9.94 -16.20 -20.41
C LYS A 591 -10.59 -17.53 -20.80
N GLU A 592 -11.03 -17.62 -22.05
CA GLU A 592 -10.96 -18.87 -22.82
C GLU A 592 -10.08 -18.54 -24.02
N GLU A 593 -8.80 -18.94 -23.93
CA GLU A 593 -7.97 -19.42 -25.05
C GLU A 593 -6.73 -20.11 -24.48
#